data_AF-A0A8C3WNY5-F1
#
_entry.id   AF-A0A8C3WNY5-F1
#
_cell.length_a   1.000
_cell.length_b   1.000
_cell.length_c   1.000
_cell.angle_alpha   90.00
_cell.angle_beta   90.00
_cell.angle_gamma   90.00
#
_symmetry.space_group_name_H-M   'P 1'
#
loop_
_entity.id
_entity.type
_entity.pdbx_description
1 polymer ?
#
loop_
_entity_poly.entity_id
_entity_poly.type
_entity_poly.pdbx_seq_one_letter_code
_entity_poly.pdbx_strand_id
1 'polypeptide(L)'
;MEPEAFEICPYDPNHRVPAKRLQYHLASCRKKNPKIAKTKATCKYNACHVVPIKMLEEHEATCVNRTAVDDEPFNLPEVISPSLESNEKLPNAANQIPDPDVWNTDNTHHSPSFVLKTFAPKMLVCESDPRDIKNETMDDKHSNNHKSWRKGNFC
;
A
#
# COMPACT_ATOMS: atom_id res chain seq x y z
N MET A 1 -16.27 -18.27 10.85
CA MET A 1 -15.14 -17.67 10.13
C MET A 1 -15.73 -16.97 8.93
N GLU A 2 -15.72 -15.65 8.90
CA GLU A 2 -16.22 -14.89 7.75
C GLU A 2 -15.35 -15.19 6.51
N PRO A 3 -15.93 -15.48 5.34
CA PRO A 3 -15.16 -15.77 4.14
C PRO A 3 -14.37 -14.52 3.70
N GLU A 4 -13.07 -14.67 3.45
CA GLU A 4 -12.22 -13.58 2.98
C GLU A 4 -12.57 -13.26 1.51
N ALA A 5 -13.01 -12.02 1.24
CA ALA A 5 -13.27 -11.58 -0.13
C ALA A 5 -11.95 -11.39 -0.90
N PHE A 6 -11.89 -11.91 -2.13
CA PHE A 6 -10.74 -11.79 -3.03
C PHE A 6 -11.11 -10.96 -4.25
N GLU A 7 -10.19 -10.09 -4.64
CA GLU A 7 -10.29 -9.23 -5.82
C GLU A 7 -9.22 -9.58 -6.85
N ILE A 8 -9.54 -9.40 -8.13
CA ILE A 8 -8.59 -9.60 -9.22
C ILE A 8 -7.77 -8.31 -9.40
N CYS A 9 -6.45 -8.45 -9.55
CA CYS A 9 -5.60 -7.28 -9.77
C CYS A 9 -5.89 -6.63 -11.14
N PRO A 10 -6.07 -5.30 -11.18
CA PRO A 10 -6.27 -4.56 -12.41
C PRO A 10 -5.03 -4.53 -13.32
N TYR A 11 -3.83 -4.83 -12.80
CA TYR A 11 -2.61 -4.87 -13.60
C TYR A 11 -2.25 -6.27 -14.11
N ASP A 12 -2.79 -7.33 -13.51
CA ASP A 12 -2.52 -8.72 -13.89
C ASP A 12 -3.70 -9.63 -13.49
N PRO A 13 -4.41 -10.23 -14.46
CA PRO A 13 -5.59 -11.05 -14.20
C PRO A 13 -5.28 -12.35 -13.45
N ASN A 14 -4.02 -12.77 -13.38
CA ASN A 14 -3.61 -13.99 -12.65
C ASN A 14 -3.51 -13.75 -11.13
N HIS A 15 -3.42 -12.48 -10.70
CA HIS A 15 -3.36 -12.16 -9.28
C HIS A 15 -4.77 -12.08 -8.70
N ARG A 16 -5.08 -13.02 -7.79
CA ARG A 16 -6.22 -12.93 -6.87
C ARG A 16 -5.71 -12.56 -5.49
N VAL A 17 -6.15 -11.42 -4.98
CA VAL A 17 -5.61 -10.80 -3.75
C VAL A 17 -6.74 -10.56 -2.77
N PRO A 18 -6.58 -10.87 -1.46
CA PRO A 18 -7.58 -10.50 -0.46
C PRO A 18 -7.87 -9.00 -0.51
N ALA A 19 -9.14 -8.61 -0.43
CA ALA A 19 -9.56 -7.21 -0.54
C ALA A 19 -8.78 -6.30 0.44
N LYS A 20 -8.56 -6.79 1.68
CA LYS A 20 -7.78 -6.09 2.73
C LYS A 20 -6.32 -5.82 2.36
N ARG A 21 -5.75 -6.58 1.42
CA ARG A 21 -4.36 -6.46 0.97
C ARG A 21 -4.21 -5.81 -0.40
N LEU A 22 -5.32 -5.52 -1.08
CA LEU A 22 -5.31 -5.01 -2.46
C LEU A 22 -4.56 -3.68 -2.56
N GLN A 23 -4.76 -2.75 -1.62
CA GLN A 23 -4.09 -1.44 -1.63
C GLN A 23 -2.56 -1.55 -1.72
N TYR A 24 -1.97 -2.32 -0.82
CA TYR A 24 -0.51 -2.55 -0.79
C TYR A 24 -0.03 -3.31 -2.02
N HIS A 25 -0.83 -4.28 -2.49
CA HIS A 25 -0.52 -5.04 -3.69
C HIS A 25 -0.42 -4.12 -4.92
N LEU A 26 -1.39 -3.23 -5.12
CA LEU A 26 -1.45 -2.34 -6.29
C LEU A 26 -0.19 -1.48 -6.43
N ALA A 27 0.32 -0.93 -5.32
CA ALA A 27 1.51 -0.08 -5.34
C ALA A 27 2.75 -0.81 -5.90
N SER A 28 2.97 -2.06 -5.51
CA SER A 28 4.09 -2.87 -6.00
C SER A 28 3.81 -3.46 -7.39
N CYS A 29 2.58 -3.89 -7.66
CA CYS A 29 2.18 -4.52 -8.92
C CYS A 29 2.21 -3.52 -10.07
N ARG A 30 1.83 -2.26 -9.82
CA ARG A 30 1.95 -1.15 -10.78
C ARG A 30 3.39 -0.98 -11.28
N LYS A 31 4.37 -1.02 -10.37
CA LYS A 31 5.81 -0.88 -10.72
C LYS A 31 6.30 -2.03 -11.58
N LYS A 32 5.81 -3.25 -11.33
CA LYS A 32 6.15 -4.45 -12.11
C LYS A 32 5.46 -4.51 -13.48
N ASN A 33 4.35 -3.79 -13.65
CA ASN A 33 3.52 -3.80 -14.87
C ASN A 33 3.44 -2.42 -15.54
N PRO A 34 4.57 -1.79 -15.94
CA PRO A 34 4.59 -0.41 -16.42
C PRO A 34 3.80 -0.20 -17.72
N LYS A 35 3.72 -1.22 -18.59
CA LYS A 35 3.01 -1.14 -19.87
C LYS A 35 1.49 -0.94 -19.67
N ILE A 36 0.90 -1.73 -18.78
CA ILE A 36 -0.54 -1.65 -18.44
C ILE A 36 -0.79 -0.46 -17.53
N ALA A 37 0.14 -0.14 -16.62
CA ALA A 37 0.03 1.02 -15.75
C ALA A 37 -0.07 2.36 -16.52
N LYS A 38 0.54 2.46 -17.70
CA LYS A 38 0.41 3.66 -18.56
C LYS A 38 -0.99 3.88 -19.11
N THR A 39 -1.83 2.86 -19.17
CA THR A 39 -3.19 2.94 -19.72
C THR A 39 -4.27 3.00 -18.63
N LYS A 40 -3.87 2.96 -17.36
CA LYS A 40 -4.77 2.93 -16.20
C LYS A 40 -4.48 4.08 -15.24
N ALA A 41 -5.52 4.63 -14.64
CA ALA A 41 -5.44 5.63 -13.59
C ALA A 41 -6.09 5.14 -12.31
N THR A 42 -5.68 5.73 -11.20
CA THR A 42 -6.24 5.47 -9.87
C THR A 42 -7.27 6.55 -9.54
N CYS A 43 -8.43 6.15 -9.04
CA CYS A 43 -9.46 7.08 -8.57
C CYS A 43 -8.95 7.92 -7.40
N LYS A 44 -9.28 9.21 -7.39
CA LYS A 44 -8.95 10.11 -6.26
C LYS A 44 -9.68 9.76 -4.96
N TYR A 45 -10.87 9.16 -5.03
CA TYR A 45 -11.70 8.82 -3.88
C TYR A 45 -11.33 7.47 -3.23
N ASN A 46 -10.74 6.54 -3.99
CA ASN A 46 -10.35 5.23 -3.48
C ASN A 46 -9.16 4.66 -4.26
N ALA A 47 -8.05 4.45 -3.54
CA ALA A 47 -6.81 3.92 -4.11
C ALA A 47 -6.92 2.48 -4.65
N CYS A 48 -7.94 1.72 -4.25
CA CYS A 48 -8.23 0.40 -4.83
C CYS A 48 -8.84 0.48 -6.23
N HIS A 49 -9.52 1.57 -6.57
CA HIS A 49 -10.15 1.73 -7.87
C HIS A 49 -9.10 2.11 -8.91
N VAL A 50 -8.81 1.17 -9.81
CA VAL A 50 -7.89 1.36 -10.93
C VAL A 50 -8.63 1.09 -12.23
N VAL A 51 -8.93 2.16 -12.96
CA VAL A 51 -9.75 2.14 -14.17
C VAL A 51 -8.94 2.59 -15.38
N PRO A 52 -9.36 2.29 -16.63
CA PRO A 52 -8.74 2.87 -17.82
C PRO A 52 -8.79 4.39 -17.78
N ILE A 53 -7.72 5.07 -18.21
CA ILE A 53 -7.63 6.55 -18.19
C ILE A 53 -8.83 7.20 -18.87
N LYS A 54 -9.28 6.65 -20.00
CA LYS A 54 -10.42 7.17 -20.78
C LYS A 54 -11.76 7.14 -20.03
N MET A 55 -11.90 6.31 -18.99
CA MET A 55 -13.14 6.15 -18.23
C MET A 55 -13.00 6.73 -16.82
N LEU A 56 -11.88 7.40 -16.51
CA LEU A 56 -11.62 7.93 -15.17
C LEU A 56 -12.64 9.00 -14.78
N GLU A 57 -12.95 9.94 -15.68
CA GLU A 57 -13.88 11.04 -15.40
C GLU A 57 -15.31 10.52 -15.12
N GLU A 58 -15.79 9.59 -15.95
CA GLU A 58 -17.09 8.94 -15.76
C GLU A 58 -17.13 8.12 -14.46
N HIS A 59 -16.05 7.40 -14.16
CA HIS A 59 -15.90 6.67 -12.91
C HIS A 59 -15.94 7.62 -11.71
N GLU A 60 -15.21 8.73 -11.74
CA GLU A 60 -15.19 9.70 -10.64
C GLU A 60 -16.56 10.33 -10.43
N ALA A 61 -17.29 10.66 -11.50
CA ALA A 61 -18.64 11.20 -11.41
C ALA A 61 -19.62 10.24 -10.70
N THR A 62 -19.41 8.94 -10.85
CA THR A 62 -20.31 7.87 -10.35
C THR A 62 -19.69 7.02 -9.22
N CYS A 63 -18.55 7.44 -8.67
CA CYS A 63 -17.80 6.64 -7.70
C CYS A 63 -18.59 6.47 -6.40
N VAL A 64 -18.72 5.23 -5.91
CA VAL A 64 -19.38 4.93 -4.64
C VAL A 64 -18.71 5.59 -3.42
N ASN A 65 -17.43 5.94 -3.54
CA ASN A 65 -16.66 6.61 -2.49
C ASN A 65 -16.64 8.14 -2.63
N ARG A 66 -17.32 8.71 -3.63
CA ARG A 66 -17.48 10.17 -3.75
C ARG A 66 -18.49 10.66 -2.72
N THR A 67 -18.14 11.71 -1.99
CA THR A 67 -18.99 12.34 -0.97
C THR A 67 -19.33 13.78 -1.35
N ALA A 68 -20.41 14.35 -0.78
CA ALA A 68 -20.82 15.72 -1.07
C ALA A 68 -19.77 16.78 -0.68
N VAL A 69 -18.84 16.44 0.23
CA VAL A 69 -17.75 17.33 0.66
C VAL A 69 -16.69 17.49 -0.43
N ASP A 70 -16.54 16.52 -1.32
CA ASP A 70 -15.52 16.53 -2.37
C ASP A 70 -15.78 17.57 -3.47
N ASP A 71 -17.02 18.06 -3.58
CA ASP A 71 -17.45 19.04 -4.59
C ASP A 71 -17.43 20.49 -4.06
N GLU A 72 -17.24 20.70 -2.76
CA GLU A 72 -17.19 22.03 -2.19
C GLU A 72 -15.87 22.71 -2.57
N PRO A 73 -15.89 23.86 -3.28
CA PRO A 73 -14.68 24.62 -3.49
C PRO A 73 -14.17 25.07 -2.13
N PHE A 74 -12.95 24.67 -1.78
CA PHE A 74 -12.27 25.23 -0.63
C PHE A 74 -12.18 26.74 -0.86
N ASN A 75 -13.02 27.50 -0.16
CA ASN A 75 -12.88 28.94 -0.01
C ASN A 75 -11.64 29.15 0.86
N LEU A 76 -10.46 28.87 0.31
CA LEU A 76 -9.19 29.26 0.91
C LEU A 76 -9.20 30.79 0.90
N PRO A 77 -9.06 31.45 2.06
CA PRO A 77 -8.80 32.87 2.08
C PRO A 77 -7.59 33.11 1.17
N GLU A 78 -7.76 33.96 0.16
CA GLU A 78 -6.65 34.47 -0.64
C GLU A 78 -5.66 35.08 0.35
N VAL A 79 -4.60 34.35 0.67
CA VAL A 79 -3.46 34.91 1.40
C VAL A 79 -2.81 35.85 0.39
N ILE A 80 -3.27 37.10 0.40
CA ILE A 80 -2.57 38.22 -0.21
C ILE A 80 -1.19 38.19 0.40
N SER A 81 -0.23 37.65 -0.34
CA SER A 81 1.16 37.65 0.05
C SER A 81 1.59 39.12 0.08
N PRO A 82 1.93 39.70 1.24
CA PRO A 82 2.53 41.02 1.24
C PRO A 82 3.89 40.84 0.58
N SER A 83 4.02 41.33 -0.65
CA SER A 83 5.33 41.55 -1.25
C SER A 83 6.12 42.41 -0.28
N LEU A 84 7.15 41.82 0.35
CA LEU A 84 8.01 42.50 1.29
C LEU A 84 8.87 43.51 0.53
N GLU A 85 8.37 44.73 0.39
CA GLU A 85 9.23 45.88 0.15
C GLU A 85 9.80 46.34 1.49
N SER A 86 11.13 46.27 1.57
CA SER A 86 11.95 46.73 2.69
C SER A 86 11.90 48.26 2.80
N ASN A 87 11.33 48.79 3.88
CA ASN A 87 11.98 49.84 4.68
C ASN A 87 11.31 50.08 6.06
N GLU A 88 12.13 49.83 7.08
CA GLU A 88 12.36 50.61 8.29
C GLU A 88 11.20 51.19 9.14
N LYS A 89 11.17 50.66 10.38
CA LYS A 89 11.08 51.34 11.69
C LYS A 89 9.73 51.32 12.43
N LEU A 90 9.74 50.58 13.54
CA LEU A 90 8.74 50.52 14.61
C LEU A 90 8.63 51.86 15.39
N PRO A 91 7.46 52.18 16.00
CA PRO A 91 7.34 51.89 17.44
C PRO A 91 5.96 51.35 17.93
N ASN A 92 6.06 50.31 18.77
CA ASN A 92 5.30 49.97 19.98
C ASN A 92 3.84 50.47 20.17
N ALA A 93 2.86 49.54 20.12
CA ALA A 93 1.87 49.32 21.19
C ALA A 93 0.99 48.08 20.92
N ALA A 94 1.04 47.15 21.88
CA ALA A 94 0.08 46.10 22.23
C ALA A 94 -0.99 45.65 21.20
N ASN A 95 -0.79 44.46 20.63
CA ASN A 95 -1.79 43.38 20.55
C ASN A 95 -1.00 42.08 20.27
N GLN A 96 -0.76 41.29 21.33
CA GLN A 96 -0.02 40.03 21.19
C GLN A 96 -0.91 38.98 20.52
N ILE A 97 -0.81 38.89 19.20
CA ILE A 97 -1.14 37.70 18.43
C ILE A 97 -0.10 36.64 18.86
N PRO A 98 -0.50 35.42 19.27
CA PRO A 98 0.46 34.34 19.48
C PRO A 98 1.23 34.11 18.17
N ASP A 99 2.55 34.19 18.27
CA ASP A 99 3.47 33.96 17.16
C ASP A 99 3.15 32.62 16.46
N PRO A 100 3.01 32.58 15.12
CA PRO A 100 2.67 31.36 14.40
C PRO A 100 3.74 30.26 14.49
N ASP A 101 4.97 30.56 14.95
CA ASP A 101 6.09 29.61 15.01
C ASP A 101 6.20 28.83 16.34
N VAL A 102 5.14 28.76 17.13
CA VAL A 102 5.05 27.87 18.31
C VAL A 102 5.01 26.37 17.93
N TRP A 103 4.92 26.00 16.65
CA TRP A 103 5.04 24.60 16.24
C TRP A 103 6.49 24.09 16.24
N ASN A 104 7.50 24.98 16.24
CA ASN A 104 8.92 24.63 16.26
C ASN A 104 9.57 24.90 17.62
N THR A 105 8.79 24.85 18.70
CA THR A 105 9.37 24.71 20.04
C THR A 105 9.59 23.23 20.28
N ASP A 106 10.82 22.79 20.05
CA ASP A 106 11.30 21.47 20.47
C ASP A 106 11.16 21.39 22.00
N ASN A 107 10.00 20.92 22.48
CA ASN A 107 9.74 20.65 23.88
C ASN A 107 10.48 19.36 24.27
N THR A 108 11.80 19.41 24.22
CA THR A 108 12.70 18.28 24.49
C THR A 108 12.71 17.84 25.96
N HIS A 109 11.98 18.51 26.86
CA HIS A 109 12.17 18.26 28.29
C HIS A 109 11.18 17.29 28.97
N HIS A 110 10.08 16.84 28.36
CA HIS A 110 9.09 16.01 29.10
C HIS A 110 8.68 14.69 28.44
N SER A 111 9.52 14.12 27.59
CA SER A 111 9.31 12.74 27.15
C SER A 111 10.13 11.78 28.03
N PRO A 112 9.52 10.91 28.84
CA PRO A 112 10.28 9.85 29.49
C PRO A 112 10.85 8.94 28.39
N SER A 113 12.17 8.73 28.40
CA SER A 113 12.85 7.81 27.49
C SER A 113 12.20 6.43 27.60
N PHE A 114 11.43 6.02 26.59
CA PHE A 114 10.94 4.66 26.50
C PHE A 114 12.13 3.78 26.12
N VAL A 115 12.72 3.13 27.12
CA VAL A 115 13.73 2.10 26.86
C VAL A 115 12.96 0.87 26.38
N LEU A 116 13.08 0.55 25.09
CA LEU A 116 12.65 -0.75 24.57
C LEU A 116 13.48 -1.81 25.28
N LYS A 117 12.89 -2.47 26.29
CA LYS A 117 13.47 -3.66 26.89
C LYS A 117 13.67 -4.67 25.77
N THR A 118 14.91 -5.11 25.58
CA THR A 118 15.30 -6.05 24.53
C THR A 118 14.47 -7.31 24.68
N PHE A 119 13.49 -7.51 23.79
CA PHE A 119 12.72 -8.73 23.76
C PHE A 119 13.56 -9.78 23.05
N ALA A 120 14.19 -10.68 23.80
CA ALA A 120 14.83 -11.86 23.25
C ALA A 120 13.74 -12.89 22.95
N PRO A 121 13.41 -13.18 21.68
CA PRO A 121 12.46 -14.24 21.38
C PRO A 121 13.05 -15.57 21.88
N LYS A 122 12.33 -16.24 22.78
CA LYS A 122 12.64 -17.63 23.13
C LYS A 122 12.33 -18.48 21.89
N MET A 123 13.37 -18.99 21.25
CA MET A 123 13.22 -20.02 20.22
C MET A 123 12.60 -21.25 20.88
N LEU A 124 11.31 -21.50 20.62
CA LEU A 124 10.66 -22.75 20.96
C LEU A 124 11.20 -23.80 19.99
N VAL A 125 12.07 -24.67 20.49
CA VAL A 125 12.48 -25.88 19.76
C VAL A 125 11.31 -26.84 19.83
N CYS A 126 10.87 -27.33 18.66
CA CYS A 126 9.88 -28.38 18.58
C CYS A 126 10.50 -29.66 19.14
N GLU A 127 10.07 -30.06 20.33
CA GLU A 127 10.45 -31.33 20.94
C GLU A 127 9.64 -32.43 20.25
N SER A 128 10.23 -33.04 19.22
CA SER A 128 9.64 -34.21 18.58
C SER A 128 9.94 -35.43 19.44
N ASP A 129 8.89 -36.05 19.97
CA ASP A 129 8.95 -37.26 20.79
C ASP A 129 9.55 -38.41 19.96
N PRO A 130 10.64 -39.07 20.40
CA PRO A 130 11.31 -40.08 19.61
C PRO A 130 10.65 -41.45 19.79
N ARG A 131 9.34 -41.57 19.53
CA ARG A 131 8.70 -42.88 19.42
C ARG A 131 7.62 -42.88 18.34
N ASP A 132 7.66 -43.96 17.57
CA ASP A 132 6.82 -44.34 16.43
C ASP A 132 7.30 -43.71 15.10
N ILE A 133 7.86 -44.46 14.14
CA ILE A 133 7.41 -45.74 13.60
C ILE A 133 8.61 -46.56 13.12
N LYS A 134 8.58 -47.85 13.44
CA LYS A 134 9.54 -48.88 13.07
C LYS A 134 9.03 -49.51 11.76
N ASN A 135 9.89 -49.47 10.74
CA ASN A 135 10.11 -50.45 9.68
C ASN A 135 8.92 -51.24 9.13
N GLU A 136 8.55 -50.99 7.87
CA GLU A 136 8.01 -52.04 7.00
C GLU A 136 8.66 -51.95 5.62
N THR A 137 9.30 -53.05 5.23
CA THR A 137 9.98 -53.28 3.96
C THR A 137 8.97 -53.88 2.99
N MET A 138 9.03 -53.49 1.72
CA MET A 138 9.11 -54.34 0.52
C MET A 138 8.40 -53.73 -0.70
N ASP A 139 9.17 -53.74 -1.78
CA ASP A 139 8.80 -53.83 -3.20
C ASP A 139 7.98 -52.70 -3.85
N ASP A 140 8.63 -51.95 -4.74
CA ASP A 140 8.22 -51.99 -6.15
C ASP A 140 9.31 -51.47 -7.10
N LYS A 141 9.75 -52.36 -7.99
CA LYS A 141 10.54 -52.05 -9.19
C LYS A 141 9.64 -51.35 -10.20
N HIS A 142 9.97 -50.11 -10.57
CA HIS A 142 9.82 -49.70 -11.98
C HIS A 142 10.73 -48.53 -12.35
N SER A 143 11.78 -48.79 -13.15
CA SER A 143 12.47 -47.74 -13.91
C SER A 143 11.52 -47.13 -14.92
N ASN A 144 11.19 -45.85 -14.75
CA ASN A 144 10.44 -45.07 -15.72
C ASN A 144 11.39 -44.55 -16.80
N ASN A 145 11.26 -45.10 -18.01
CA ASN A 145 12.00 -44.70 -19.20
C ASN A 145 11.03 -43.93 -20.12
N HIS A 146 10.99 -42.60 -19.99
CA HIS A 146 10.15 -41.77 -20.85
C HIS A 146 10.90 -41.33 -22.12
N LYS A 147 10.74 -42.18 -23.14
CA LYS A 147 10.49 -41.93 -24.56
C LYS A 147 10.89 -40.57 -25.16
N SER A 148 11.67 -40.72 -26.23
CA SER A 148 12.18 -39.78 -27.20
C SER A 148 11.13 -38.91 -27.91
N TRP A 149 11.48 -37.65 -28.15
CA TRP A 149 10.80 -36.75 -29.06
C TRP A 149 10.83 -37.29 -30.50
N ARG A 150 9.65 -37.65 -31.03
CA ARG A 150 9.43 -37.82 -32.47
C ARG A 150 9.33 -36.44 -33.12
N LYS A 151 10.30 -36.15 -33.99
CA LYS A 151 10.28 -35.08 -34.99
C LYS A 151 9.21 -35.44 -36.05
N GLY A 152 8.12 -34.68 -36.14
CA GLY A 152 7.15 -34.79 -37.22
C GLY A 152 7.51 -33.82 -38.34
N ASN A 153 7.60 -34.30 -39.58
CA ASN A 153 7.72 -33.50 -40.79
C ASN A 153 7.08 -34.26 -41.97
N PHE A 154 6.20 -33.57 -42.71
CA PHE A 154 5.65 -33.87 -44.06
C PHE A 154 4.69 -35.09 -44.17
N CYS A 155 3.53 -35.05 -44.84
CA CYS A 155 2.87 -34.11 -45.75
C CYS A 155 1.38 -33.99 -45.39
#